data_AF-A0A9E3FJR9-F1
#
_entry.id   AF-A0A9E3FJR9-F1
#
_cell.length_a   1.000
_cell.length_b   1.000
_cell.length_c   1.000
_cell.angle_alpha   90.00
_cell.angle_beta   90.00
_cell.angle_gamma   90.00
#
_symmetry.space_group_name_H-M   'P 1'
#
loop_
_entity.id
_entity.type
_entity.pdbx_description
1 polymer ?
#
loop_
_entity_poly.entity_id
_entity_poly.type
_entity_poly.pdbx_seq_one_letter_code
_entity_poly.pdbx_strand_id
1 'polypeptide(L)'
;MAAPGAAGVPKPPVKKKDEGPKPIESPDHPLFKRLRERFGESVEGAFTFVNQLSIHVKADAIVEVCQALRDDAETPFDYLSDLTCVHWPEREESPFEVVYNLYSISKNARVRLKAAAGEAGLDSVTGVWPTANWMEREVYDLFGLSFKNHPDLRRLLLPKDWDGHPLRKDYPLEFMENAWTTRHLPEFTEVQKEQLAQRRAYGLEILQTPDERRIREIFRDGRDPLPKEHK
;
A
#
# COMPACT_ATOMS: atom_id res chain seq x y z
N MET A 1 -55.88 -0.66 -2.48
CA MET A 1 -55.14 0.03 -1.41
C MET A 1 -54.14 -0.97 -0.84
N ALA A 2 -52.86 -0.90 -1.25
CA ALA A 2 -51.81 -1.76 -0.74
C ALA A 2 -51.11 -1.06 0.43
N ALA A 3 -50.95 -1.76 1.56
CA ALA A 3 -50.34 -1.23 2.76
C ALA A 3 -48.83 -0.95 2.55
N PRO A 4 -48.27 0.13 3.13
CA PRO A 4 -46.85 0.40 3.06
C PRO A 4 -46.06 -0.65 3.87
N GLY A 5 -45.08 -1.27 3.23
CA GLY A 5 -44.20 -2.26 3.86
C GLY A 5 -43.43 -1.64 5.03
N ALA A 6 -43.46 -2.32 6.17
CA ALA A 6 -42.76 -1.92 7.38
C ALA A 6 -41.24 -1.85 7.12
N ALA A 7 -40.66 -0.67 7.35
CA ALA A 7 -39.21 -0.49 7.34
C ALA A 7 -38.58 -1.38 8.42
N GLY A 8 -37.73 -2.32 7.99
CA GLY A 8 -36.99 -3.20 8.89
C GLY A 8 -36.09 -2.40 9.81
N VAL A 9 -36.19 -2.65 11.12
CA VAL A 9 -35.39 -2.00 12.17
C VAL A 9 -33.89 -2.20 11.86
N PRO A 10 -33.05 -1.15 11.91
CA PRO A 10 -31.63 -1.26 11.62
C PRO A 10 -30.94 -2.20 12.62
N LYS A 11 -30.15 -3.14 12.11
CA LYS A 11 -29.37 -4.08 12.95
C LYS A 11 -28.42 -3.28 13.85
N PRO A 12 -28.30 -3.67 15.14
CA PRO A 12 -27.41 -2.98 16.08
C PRO A 12 -25.94 -3.05 15.60
N PRO A 13 -25.13 -2.01 15.88
CA PRO A 13 -23.75 -1.94 15.43
C PRO A 13 -22.95 -3.14 15.95
N VAL A 14 -22.19 -3.76 15.05
CA VAL A 14 -21.34 -4.90 15.34
C VAL A 14 -20.38 -4.54 16.47
N LYS A 15 -20.39 -5.32 17.57
CA LYS A 15 -19.47 -5.13 18.70
C LYS A 15 -18.04 -5.03 18.20
N LYS A 16 -17.28 -4.05 18.69
CA LYS A 16 -15.84 -3.88 18.39
C LYS A 16 -15.15 -5.23 18.54
N LYS A 17 -14.59 -5.73 17.44
CA LYS A 17 -13.68 -6.87 17.45
C LYS A 17 -12.47 -6.46 18.31
N ASP A 18 -12.04 -7.31 19.23
CA ASP A 18 -10.85 -7.07 20.05
C ASP A 18 -9.71 -6.60 19.16
N GLU A 19 -9.01 -5.53 19.58
CA GLU A 19 -7.86 -5.01 18.83
C GLU A 19 -6.89 -6.16 18.58
N GLY A 20 -6.63 -6.45 17.30
CA GLY A 20 -5.70 -7.50 16.92
C GLY A 20 -4.32 -7.29 17.53
N PRO A 21 -3.46 -8.33 17.56
CA PRO A 21 -2.12 -8.19 18.07
C PRO A 21 -1.41 -7.02 17.37
N LYS A 22 -0.60 -6.28 18.10
CA LYS A 22 0.19 -5.15 17.57
C LYS A 22 1.62 -5.61 17.30
N PRO A 23 2.32 -5.02 16.32
CA PRO A 23 3.76 -5.25 16.15
C PRO A 23 4.52 -4.88 17.43
N ILE A 24 5.48 -5.72 17.80
CA ILE A 24 6.33 -5.54 18.99
C ILE A 24 7.74 -5.22 18.50
N GLU A 25 8.37 -4.20 19.05
CA GLU A 25 9.78 -3.92 18.78
C GLU A 25 10.65 -5.12 19.14
N SER A 26 11.61 -5.45 18.29
CA SER A 26 12.48 -6.62 18.45
C SER A 26 13.96 -6.24 18.23
N PRO A 27 14.49 -5.31 19.04
CA PRO A 27 15.89 -4.89 18.93
C PRO A 27 16.87 -6.03 19.23
N ASP A 28 16.41 -7.07 19.93
CA ASP A 28 17.25 -8.21 20.29
C ASP A 28 17.39 -9.29 19.22
N HIS A 29 16.68 -9.17 18.08
CA HIS A 29 16.71 -10.19 17.04
C HIS A 29 18.13 -10.35 16.46
N PRO A 30 18.70 -11.58 16.38
CA PRO A 30 20.08 -11.80 15.93
C PRO A 30 20.41 -11.16 14.58
N LEU A 31 19.51 -11.34 13.59
CA LEU A 31 19.66 -10.74 12.26
C LEU A 31 19.72 -9.21 12.31
N PHE A 32 18.89 -8.57 13.14
CA PHE A 32 18.90 -7.11 13.28
C PHE A 32 20.20 -6.62 13.92
N LYS A 33 20.71 -7.31 14.96
CA LYS A 33 22.00 -6.97 15.58
C LYS A 33 23.13 -7.01 14.57
N ARG A 34 23.25 -8.09 13.79
CA ARG A 34 24.29 -8.20 12.75
C ARG A 34 24.20 -7.09 11.70
N LEU A 35 22.99 -6.77 11.24
CA LEU A 35 22.80 -5.68 10.29
C LEU A 35 23.12 -4.31 10.90
N ARG A 36 22.70 -4.07 12.15
CA ARG A 36 22.99 -2.83 12.88
C ARG A 36 24.49 -2.66 13.15
N GLU A 37 25.21 -3.74 13.45
CA GLU A 37 26.67 -3.73 13.62
C GLU A 37 27.40 -3.35 12.32
N ARG A 38 26.91 -3.81 11.17
CA ARG A 38 27.52 -3.56 9.85
C ARG A 38 27.15 -2.21 9.25
N PHE A 39 25.89 -1.79 9.39
CA PHE A 39 25.31 -0.63 8.69
C PHE A 39 24.93 0.53 9.62
N GLY A 40 25.11 0.37 10.94
CA GLY A 40 24.91 1.43 11.92
C GLY A 40 23.50 2.01 11.90
N GLU A 41 23.41 3.33 11.76
CA GLU A 41 22.15 4.08 11.74
C GLU A 41 21.33 3.92 10.46
N SER A 42 21.87 3.27 9.43
CA SER A 42 21.11 2.99 8.21
C SER A 42 20.02 1.94 8.40
N VAL A 43 20.12 1.13 9.46
CA VAL A 43 19.10 0.14 9.83
C VAL A 43 18.38 0.69 11.04
N GLU A 44 17.20 1.28 10.86
CA GLU A 44 16.56 2.14 11.85
C GLU A 44 15.91 1.38 13.01
N GLY A 45 15.26 0.25 12.72
CA GLY A 45 14.53 -0.52 13.73
C GLY A 45 14.07 -1.88 13.25
N ALA A 46 13.69 -2.75 14.19
CA ALA A 46 13.14 -4.07 13.92
C ALA A 46 11.85 -4.29 14.71
N PHE A 47 10.85 -4.87 14.04
CA PHE A 47 9.53 -5.13 14.59
C PHE A 47 9.14 -6.57 14.26
N THR A 48 8.68 -7.32 15.25
CA THR A 48 8.12 -8.65 15.06
C THR A 48 6.62 -8.61 15.20
N PHE A 49 5.92 -9.21 14.24
CA PHE A 49 4.48 -9.37 14.27
C PHE A 49 4.09 -10.77 13.79
N VAL A 50 3.41 -11.54 14.64
CA VAL A 50 2.98 -12.93 14.33
C VAL A 50 4.14 -13.76 13.74
N ASN A 51 5.28 -13.75 14.44
CA ASN A 51 6.52 -14.43 14.04
C ASN A 51 7.12 -13.99 12.70
N GLN A 52 6.75 -12.81 12.19
CA GLN A 52 7.38 -12.20 11.03
C GLN A 52 8.23 -11.00 11.45
N LEU A 53 9.52 -11.05 11.12
CA LEU A 53 10.44 -9.95 11.36
C LEU A 53 10.33 -8.92 10.23
N SER A 54 10.15 -7.66 10.60
CA SER A 54 10.20 -6.50 9.71
C SER A 54 11.36 -5.59 10.15
N ILE A 55 12.24 -5.23 9.23
CA ILE A 55 13.39 -4.35 9.49
C ILE A 55 13.22 -3.10 8.66
N HIS A 56 13.36 -1.94 9.30
CA HIS A 56 13.31 -0.63 8.66
C HIS A 56 14.72 -0.19 8.30
N VAL A 57 14.90 0.27 7.07
CA VAL A 57 16.20 0.62 6.48
C VAL A 57 16.06 1.95 5.74
N LYS A 58 17.09 2.79 5.81
CA LYS A 58 17.17 4.02 5.02
C LYS A 58 17.24 3.71 3.53
N ALA A 59 16.59 4.56 2.73
CA ALA A 59 16.60 4.49 1.27
C ALA A 59 18.00 4.27 0.67
N ASP A 60 18.98 5.06 1.11
CA ASP A 60 20.33 5.08 0.54
C ASP A 60 21.13 3.79 0.78
N ALA A 61 20.78 3.04 1.82
CA ALA A 61 21.48 1.81 2.19
C ALA A 61 20.79 0.54 1.66
N ILE A 62 19.67 0.67 0.94
CA ILE A 62 18.84 -0.49 0.59
C ILE A 62 19.59 -1.53 -0.23
N VAL A 63 20.37 -1.11 -1.23
CA VAL A 63 21.11 -2.02 -2.11
C VAL A 63 22.17 -2.78 -1.32
N GLU A 64 22.94 -2.09 -0.49
CA GLU A 64 24.01 -2.70 0.31
C GLU A 64 23.46 -3.67 1.35
N VAL A 65 22.35 -3.31 2.01
CA VAL A 65 21.67 -4.19 2.98
C VAL A 65 21.08 -5.42 2.28
N CYS A 66 20.47 -5.24 1.11
CA CYS A 66 19.96 -6.33 0.30
C CYS A 66 21.08 -7.29 -0.16
N GLN A 67 22.22 -6.76 -0.60
CA GLN A 67 23.40 -7.58 -0.94
C GLN A 67 23.92 -8.35 0.28
N ALA A 68 24.06 -7.68 1.42
CA ALA A 68 24.51 -8.33 2.65
C ALA A 68 23.57 -9.45 3.11
N LEU A 69 22.26 -9.30 2.92
CA LEU A 69 21.28 -10.34 3.25
C LEU A 69 21.30 -11.51 2.27
N ARG A 70 21.53 -11.25 0.99
CA ARG A 70 21.69 -12.30 -0.02
C ARG A 70 22.94 -13.14 0.27
N ASP A 71 24.05 -12.47 0.60
CA ASP A 71 25.37 -13.08 0.80
C ASP A 71 25.63 -13.51 2.26
N ASP A 72 24.63 -13.44 3.14
CA ASP A 72 24.75 -13.81 4.55
C ASP A 72 25.07 -15.31 4.68
N ALA A 73 26.17 -15.64 5.35
CA ALA A 73 26.65 -17.02 5.46
C ALA A 73 25.75 -17.91 6.34
N GLU A 74 25.04 -17.32 7.31
CA GLU A 74 24.17 -18.08 8.21
C GLU A 74 22.77 -18.27 7.61
N THR A 75 22.21 -17.22 7.04
CA THR A 75 20.83 -17.11 6.57
C THR A 75 20.80 -16.38 5.22
N PRO A 76 21.26 -17.02 4.13
CA PRO A 76 21.26 -16.40 2.82
C PRO A 76 19.83 -16.20 2.36
N PHE A 77 19.43 -14.96 2.08
CA PHE A 77 18.13 -14.64 1.49
C PHE A 77 18.23 -14.67 -0.04
N ASP A 78 18.22 -15.90 -0.55
CA ASP A 78 18.42 -16.25 -1.95
C ASP A 78 17.20 -15.97 -2.85
N TYR A 79 16.03 -15.71 -2.26
CA TYR A 79 14.79 -15.46 -3.01
C TYR A 79 14.09 -14.17 -2.58
N LEU A 80 14.01 -13.20 -3.50
CA LEU A 80 13.08 -12.07 -3.38
C LEU A 80 11.70 -12.55 -3.80
N SER A 81 10.83 -12.75 -2.81
CA SER A 81 9.49 -13.30 -3.01
C SER A 81 8.53 -12.29 -3.62
N ASP A 82 8.62 -11.04 -3.19
CA ASP A 82 7.71 -9.98 -3.57
C ASP A 82 8.30 -8.62 -3.22
N LEU A 83 7.99 -7.61 -4.01
CA LEU A 83 8.38 -6.22 -3.79
C LEU A 83 7.16 -5.36 -4.10
N THR A 84 6.70 -4.65 -3.09
CA THR A 84 5.49 -3.81 -3.17
C THR A 84 5.76 -2.45 -2.57
N CYS A 85 4.83 -1.53 -2.78
CA CYS A 85 4.90 -0.19 -2.22
C CYS A 85 3.60 0.15 -1.49
N VAL A 86 3.70 1.01 -0.48
CA VAL A 86 2.56 1.56 0.25
C VAL A 86 2.69 3.08 0.22
N HIS A 87 1.63 3.76 -0.23
CA HIS A 87 1.57 5.23 -0.20
C HIS A 87 1.01 5.72 1.16
N TRP A 88 1.79 6.54 1.86
CA TRP A 88 1.49 7.21 3.13
C TRP A 88 1.49 8.73 2.93
N PRO A 89 0.38 9.32 2.47
CA PRO A 89 0.30 10.76 2.16
C PRO A 89 0.50 11.67 3.39
N GLU A 90 0.45 11.10 4.60
CA GLU A 90 0.72 11.82 5.85
C GLU A 90 2.22 12.10 6.08
N ARG A 91 3.11 11.41 5.34
CA ARG A 91 4.56 11.56 5.46
C ARG A 91 5.03 12.49 4.34
N GLU A 92 5.31 13.75 4.67
CA GLU A 92 5.67 14.77 3.67
C GLU A 92 7.00 14.48 2.96
N GLU A 93 8.04 14.09 3.70
CA GLU A 93 9.38 13.88 3.13
C GLU A 93 9.53 12.52 2.44
N SER A 94 8.82 11.50 2.95
CA SER A 94 8.93 10.11 2.49
C SER A 94 7.54 9.44 2.39
N PRO A 95 6.71 9.85 1.41
CA PRO A 95 5.35 9.35 1.26
C PRO A 95 5.31 7.88 0.84
N PHE A 96 6.35 7.32 0.23
CA PHE A 96 6.36 5.93 -0.23
C PHE A 96 7.07 5.03 0.78
N GLU A 97 6.53 3.85 1.04
CA GLU A 97 7.20 2.80 1.80
C GLU A 97 7.30 1.56 0.91
N VAL A 98 8.51 1.26 0.44
CA VAL A 98 8.79 0.06 -0.36
C VAL A 98 9.08 -1.10 0.56
N VAL A 99 8.41 -2.21 0.31
CA VAL A 99 8.42 -3.42 1.14
C VAL A 99 9.01 -4.55 0.32
N TYR A 100 10.14 -5.07 0.79
CA TYR A 100 10.82 -6.23 0.19
C TYR A 100 10.54 -7.45 1.05
N ASN A 101 9.88 -8.46 0.47
CA ASN A 101 9.62 -9.73 1.11
C ASN A 101 10.70 -10.72 0.69
N LEU A 102 11.63 -11.02 1.60
CA LEU A 102 12.75 -11.91 1.35
C LEU A 102 12.51 -13.27 1.98
N TYR A 103 12.97 -14.31 1.30
CA TYR A 103 12.87 -15.69 1.73
C TYR A 103 14.22 -16.38 1.56
N SER A 104 14.64 -17.07 2.62
CA SER A 104 15.76 -18.00 2.58
C SER A 104 15.21 -19.40 2.36
N ILE A 105 15.51 -19.99 1.20
CA ILE A 105 15.02 -21.34 0.87
C ILE A 105 15.73 -22.37 1.76
N SER A 106 17.04 -22.20 1.95
CA SER A 106 17.87 -23.11 2.72
C SER A 106 17.51 -23.19 4.21
N LYS A 107 17.12 -22.06 4.81
CA LYS A 107 16.75 -21.97 6.23
C LYS A 107 15.24 -21.92 6.48
N ASN A 108 14.42 -21.88 5.43
CA ASN A 108 12.98 -21.66 5.50
C ASN A 108 12.62 -20.45 6.38
N ALA A 109 13.38 -19.36 6.22
CA ALA A 109 13.24 -18.14 7.01
C ALA A 109 12.71 -16.99 6.14
N ARG A 110 11.86 -16.14 6.70
CA ARG A 110 11.30 -14.95 6.02
C ARG A 110 11.68 -13.69 6.77
N VAL A 111 12.02 -12.64 6.03
CA VAL A 111 12.21 -11.30 6.58
C VAL A 111 11.57 -10.29 5.63
N ARG A 112 11.01 -9.24 6.21
CA ARG A 112 10.46 -8.11 5.48
C ARG A 112 11.39 -6.91 5.68
N LEU A 113 11.90 -6.33 4.61
CA LEU A 113 12.56 -5.04 4.68
C LEU A 113 11.59 -3.95 4.28
N LYS A 114 11.69 -2.80 4.94
CA LYS A 114 10.90 -1.61 4.65
C LYS A 114 11.84 -0.44 4.48
N ALA A 115 11.74 0.22 3.32
CA ALA A 115 12.47 1.45 3.05
C ALA A 115 11.48 2.58 2.76
N ALA A 116 11.58 3.65 3.54
CA ALA A 116 10.84 4.88 3.25
C ALA A 116 11.54 5.63 2.12
N ALA A 117 10.77 6.07 1.12
CA ALA A 117 11.26 6.74 -0.07
C ALA A 117 10.47 8.02 -0.33
N GLY A 118 11.20 9.05 -0.73
CA GLY A 118 10.63 10.29 -1.24
C GLY A 118 10.35 10.24 -2.74
N GLU A 119 10.01 11.39 -3.31
CA GLU A 119 9.89 11.59 -4.76
C GLU A 119 11.22 11.36 -5.51
N ALA A 120 12.36 11.42 -4.79
CA ALA A 120 13.69 11.14 -5.35
C ALA A 120 13.89 9.67 -5.78
N GLY A 121 12.97 8.77 -5.39
CA GLY A 121 13.02 7.35 -5.73
C GLY A 121 13.99 6.54 -4.86
N LEU A 122 14.27 5.31 -5.30
CA LEU A 122 15.22 4.39 -4.69
C LEU A 122 16.22 3.88 -5.72
N ASP A 123 17.32 3.29 -5.27
CA ASP A 123 18.16 2.49 -6.16
C ASP A 123 17.55 1.10 -6.40
N SER A 124 17.67 0.63 -7.64
CA SER A 124 17.19 -0.69 -8.07
C SER A 124 17.97 -1.82 -7.40
N VAL A 125 17.25 -2.86 -6.96
CA VAL A 125 17.84 -4.10 -6.45
C VAL A 125 17.88 -5.21 -7.51
N THR A 126 17.63 -4.89 -8.79
CA THR A 126 17.76 -5.84 -9.91
C THR A 126 19.15 -6.48 -10.03
N GLY A 127 20.21 -5.76 -9.65
CA GLY A 127 21.57 -6.31 -9.57
C GLY A 127 21.75 -7.34 -8.45
N VAL A 128 20.89 -7.30 -7.41
CA VAL A 128 20.89 -8.25 -6.29
C VAL A 128 19.99 -9.44 -6.61
N TRP A 129 18.75 -9.20 -7.02
CA TRP A 129 17.84 -10.27 -7.45
C TRP A 129 17.24 -9.91 -8.82
N PRO A 130 17.49 -10.72 -9.87
CA PRO A 130 16.92 -10.48 -11.19
C PRO A 130 15.39 -10.44 -11.21
N THR A 131 14.74 -11.09 -10.24
CA THR A 131 13.27 -11.10 -10.08
C THR A 131 12.70 -9.71 -9.78
N ALA A 132 13.51 -8.79 -9.23
CA ALA A 132 13.08 -7.43 -8.91
C ALA A 132 12.69 -6.62 -10.15
N ASN A 133 13.14 -7.01 -11.35
CA ASN A 133 12.91 -6.23 -12.58
C ASN A 133 11.41 -5.98 -12.83
N TRP A 134 10.60 -7.03 -12.72
CA TRP A 134 9.16 -6.91 -12.96
C TRP A 134 8.45 -6.19 -11.81
N MET A 135 8.87 -6.46 -10.57
CA MET A 135 8.23 -5.88 -9.38
C MET A 135 8.53 -4.38 -9.23
N GLU A 136 9.75 -3.94 -9.52
CA GLU A 136 10.11 -2.52 -9.53
C GLU A 136 9.36 -1.76 -10.64
N ARG A 137 9.17 -2.38 -11.81
CA ARG A 137 8.33 -1.82 -12.88
C ARG A 137 6.85 -1.73 -12.51
N GLU A 138 6.32 -2.72 -11.78
CA GLU A 138 4.96 -2.67 -11.25
C GLU A 138 4.80 -1.52 -10.26
N VAL A 139 5.75 -1.34 -9.34
CA VAL A 139 5.74 -0.22 -8.39
C VAL A 139 5.85 1.12 -9.11
N TYR A 140 6.69 1.22 -10.13
CA TYR A 140 6.78 2.41 -10.97
C TYR A 140 5.45 2.72 -11.68
N ASP A 141 4.78 1.70 -12.23
CA ASP A 141 3.54 1.88 -12.98
C ASP A 141 2.35 2.25 -12.08
N LEU A 142 2.22 1.60 -10.93
CA LEU A 142 1.06 1.75 -10.05
C LEU A 142 1.22 2.85 -9.00
N PHE A 143 2.44 3.15 -8.57
CA PHE A 143 2.75 4.16 -7.55
C PHE A 143 3.61 5.31 -8.08
N GLY A 144 4.19 5.22 -9.27
CA GLY A 144 5.02 6.31 -9.82
C GLY A 144 6.37 6.49 -9.16
N LEU A 145 6.82 5.54 -8.33
CA LEU A 145 8.12 5.61 -7.69
C LEU A 145 9.22 5.21 -8.69
N SER A 146 10.22 6.07 -8.87
CA SER A 146 11.34 5.81 -9.78
C SER A 146 12.42 4.96 -9.11
N PHE A 147 12.96 3.99 -9.87
CA PHE A 147 14.12 3.19 -9.46
C PHE A 147 15.34 3.56 -10.31
N LYS A 148 16.36 4.14 -9.67
CA LYS A 148 17.65 4.45 -10.30
C LYS A 148 18.40 3.17 -10.61
N ASN A 149 19.19 3.18 -11.68
CA ASN A 149 19.99 2.03 -12.13
C ASN A 149 19.18 0.79 -12.58
N HIS A 150 17.87 0.91 -12.76
CA HIS A 150 17.04 -0.17 -13.31
C HIS A 150 17.28 -0.31 -14.84
N PRO A 151 17.42 -1.54 -15.37
CA PRO A 151 17.79 -1.77 -16.77
C PRO A 151 16.73 -1.34 -17.81
N ASP A 152 15.44 -1.51 -17.52
CA ASP A 152 14.32 -1.14 -18.42
C ASP A 152 13.12 -0.65 -17.60
N LEU A 153 13.21 0.56 -17.03
CA LEU A 153 12.12 1.10 -16.22
C LEU A 153 11.05 1.72 -17.13
N ARG A 154 9.98 0.97 -17.35
CA ARG A 154 8.80 1.40 -18.09
C ARG A 154 7.56 0.72 -17.55
N ARG A 155 6.41 1.30 -17.89
CA ARG A 155 5.08 0.76 -17.55
C ARG A 155 4.94 -0.70 -17.92
N LEU A 156 4.13 -1.41 -17.15
CA LEU A 156 4.01 -2.87 -17.21
C LEU A 156 2.56 -3.32 -17.33
N LEU A 157 1.69 -2.82 -16.45
CA LEU A 157 0.30 -3.22 -16.32
C LEU A 157 -0.65 -2.25 -17.03
N LEU A 158 -0.38 -0.96 -16.93
CA LEU A 158 -1.25 0.07 -17.47
C LEU A 158 -0.99 0.30 -18.96
N PRO A 159 -2.03 0.70 -19.73
CA PRO A 159 -1.86 1.18 -21.08
C PRO A 159 -0.83 2.32 -21.18
N LYS A 160 -0.16 2.43 -22.32
CA LYS A 160 0.91 3.43 -22.54
C LYS A 160 0.41 4.87 -22.42
N ASP A 161 -0.86 5.06 -22.76
CA ASP A 161 -1.60 6.31 -22.78
C ASP A 161 -2.46 6.53 -21.52
N TRP A 162 -2.28 5.70 -20.50
CA TRP A 162 -2.91 5.90 -19.20
C TRP A 162 -2.29 7.11 -18.49
N ASP A 163 -3.09 7.90 -17.78
CA ASP A 163 -2.58 9.03 -16.99
C ASP A 163 -2.71 8.76 -15.50
N GLY A 164 -1.65 9.09 -14.76
CA GLY A 164 -1.53 8.87 -13.31
C GLY A 164 -1.26 7.43 -12.84
N HIS A 165 -1.31 7.26 -11.51
CA HIS A 165 -0.84 6.08 -10.77
C HIS A 165 -1.92 5.56 -9.81
N PRO A 166 -2.70 4.53 -10.20
CA PRO A 166 -3.96 4.16 -9.54
C PRO A 166 -3.86 3.73 -8.07
N LEU A 167 -2.72 3.23 -7.60
CA LEU A 167 -2.57 2.76 -6.21
C LEU A 167 -2.11 3.86 -5.25
N ARG A 168 -1.90 5.09 -5.73
CA ARG A 168 -1.68 6.21 -4.83
C ARG A 168 -3.01 6.61 -4.16
N LYS A 169 -2.97 6.87 -2.85
CA LYS A 169 -4.16 7.25 -2.06
C LYS A 169 -4.79 8.59 -2.44
N ASP A 170 -4.05 9.46 -3.10
CA ASP A 170 -4.48 10.73 -3.69
C ASP A 170 -5.07 10.56 -5.10
N TYR A 171 -4.94 9.37 -5.71
CA TYR A 171 -5.51 9.11 -7.02
C TYR A 171 -7.04 9.06 -6.92
N PRO A 172 -7.78 9.86 -7.72
CA PRO A 172 -9.23 9.89 -7.65
C PRO A 172 -9.81 8.54 -8.05
N LEU A 173 -10.55 7.92 -7.13
CA LEU A 173 -11.27 6.67 -7.37
C LEU A 173 -12.63 6.91 -8.05
N GLU A 174 -13.02 8.17 -8.22
CA GLU A 174 -14.16 8.54 -9.06
C GLU A 174 -13.94 7.98 -10.46
N PHE A 175 -14.75 6.96 -10.72
CA PHE A 175 -14.83 6.16 -11.93
C PHE A 175 -14.47 6.91 -13.22
N MET A 176 -13.34 6.52 -13.81
CA MET A 176 -13.17 6.26 -15.24
C MET A 176 -13.63 7.32 -16.25
N GLU A 177 -13.18 8.57 -16.12
CA GLU A 177 -13.08 9.47 -17.28
C GLU A 177 -11.64 9.95 -17.45
N ASN A 178 -10.70 9.02 -17.65
CA ASN A 178 -9.47 9.39 -18.33
C ASN A 178 -9.67 9.19 -19.84
N ALA A 179 -8.86 9.87 -20.65
CA ALA A 179 -8.99 9.82 -22.11
C ALA A 179 -8.95 8.38 -22.66
N TRP A 180 -8.29 7.46 -21.94
CA TRP A 180 -8.23 6.05 -22.30
C TRP A 180 -9.56 5.32 -22.09
N THR A 181 -10.19 5.46 -20.91
CA THR A 181 -11.46 4.78 -20.60
C THR A 181 -12.59 5.27 -21.49
N THR A 182 -12.70 6.57 -21.74
CA THR A 182 -13.71 7.14 -22.64
C THR A 182 -13.56 6.63 -24.07
N ARG A 183 -12.32 6.35 -24.51
CA ARG A 183 -12.03 5.93 -25.89
C ARG A 183 -12.23 4.43 -26.11
N HIS A 184 -11.96 3.60 -25.10
CA HIS A 184 -11.85 2.15 -25.28
C HIS A 184 -12.90 1.33 -24.54
N LEU A 185 -13.54 1.88 -23.50
CA LEU A 185 -14.61 1.18 -22.79
C LEU A 185 -15.98 1.56 -23.39
N PRO A 186 -16.92 0.62 -23.46
CA PRO A 186 -18.28 0.93 -23.88
C PRO A 186 -18.91 1.94 -22.90
N GLU A 187 -19.74 2.83 -23.44
CA GLU A 187 -20.51 3.76 -22.61
C GLU A 187 -21.32 2.98 -21.57
N PHE A 188 -21.40 3.55 -20.36
CA PHE A 188 -22.26 3.00 -19.32
C PHE A 188 -23.70 2.90 -19.81
N THR A 189 -24.34 1.80 -19.47
CA THR A 189 -25.79 1.69 -19.57
C THR A 189 -26.46 2.75 -18.70
N GLU A 190 -27.67 3.18 -19.08
CA GLU A 190 -28.43 4.16 -18.29
C GLU A 190 -28.63 3.71 -16.84
N VAL A 191 -28.77 2.41 -16.61
CA VAL A 191 -28.85 1.82 -15.25
C VAL A 191 -27.56 2.04 -14.46
N GLN A 192 -26.39 1.91 -15.09
CA GLN A 192 -25.10 2.16 -14.42
C GLN A 192 -24.90 3.65 -14.12
N LYS A 193 -25.32 4.54 -15.04
CA LYS A 193 -25.29 5.99 -14.82
C LYS A 193 -26.22 6.40 -13.67
N GLU A 194 -27.42 5.83 -13.61
CA GLU A 194 -28.38 6.09 -12.52
C GLU A 194 -27.87 5.55 -11.17
N GLN A 195 -27.29 4.36 -11.14
CA GLN A 195 -26.64 3.81 -9.94
C GLN A 195 -25.47 4.68 -9.46
N LEU A 196 -24.67 5.22 -10.39
CA LEU A 196 -23.59 6.17 -10.07
C LEU A 196 -24.16 7.47 -9.51
N ALA A 197 -25.18 8.06 -10.17
CA ALA A 197 -25.84 9.28 -9.70
C ALA A 197 -26.48 9.10 -8.32
N GLN A 198 -27.10 7.94 -8.05
CA GLN A 198 -27.61 7.59 -6.73
C GLN A 198 -26.47 7.50 -5.70
N ARG A 199 -25.36 6.83 -6.01
CA ARG A 199 -24.20 6.74 -5.10
C ARG A 199 -23.61 8.11 -4.78
N ARG A 200 -23.52 9.01 -5.77
CA ARG A 200 -23.14 10.42 -5.59
C ARG A 200 -24.12 11.15 -4.67
N ALA A 201 -25.42 11.02 -4.91
CA ALA A 201 -26.46 11.63 -4.10
C ALA A 201 -26.48 11.13 -2.65
N TYR A 202 -26.09 9.87 -2.41
CA TYR A 202 -25.98 9.29 -1.07
C TYR A 202 -24.65 9.59 -0.36
N GLY A 203 -23.74 10.37 -0.96
CA GLY A 203 -22.39 10.60 -0.41
C GLY A 203 -21.58 9.31 -0.28
N LEU A 204 -21.95 8.27 -1.05
CA LEU A 204 -21.27 6.99 -1.17
C LEU A 204 -20.28 7.01 -2.35
N GLU A 205 -19.76 8.19 -2.68
CA GLU A 205 -18.50 8.29 -3.41
C GLU A 205 -17.44 7.56 -2.60
N ILE A 206 -16.52 6.89 -3.28
CA ILE A 206 -15.41 6.22 -2.60
C ILE A 206 -14.66 7.34 -1.86
N LEU A 207 -14.88 7.39 -0.55
CA LEU A 207 -14.53 8.51 0.31
C LEU A 207 -13.05 8.85 0.08
N GLN A 208 -12.74 10.12 -0.18
CA GLN A 208 -11.37 10.56 -0.03
C GLN A 208 -10.94 10.26 1.41
N THR A 209 -9.66 9.91 1.60
CA THR A 209 -9.13 9.46 2.91
C THR A 209 -9.45 10.39 4.10
N PRO A 210 -9.65 11.72 3.92
CA PRO A 210 -10.15 12.60 4.97
C PRO A 210 -11.63 12.39 5.35
N ASP A 211 -12.51 12.15 4.38
CA ASP A 211 -13.96 11.98 4.61
C ASP A 211 -14.28 10.62 5.25
N GLU A 212 -13.48 9.61 4.93
CA GLU A 212 -13.56 8.28 5.53
C GLU A 212 -13.23 8.30 7.04
N ARG A 213 -12.32 9.19 7.47
CA ARG A 213 -12.02 9.41 8.90
C ARG A 213 -13.13 10.16 9.61
N ARG A 214 -13.66 11.22 8.99
CA ARG A 214 -14.76 12.00 9.55
C ARG A 214 -15.99 11.11 9.79
N ILE A 215 -16.30 10.24 8.83
CA ILE A 215 -17.39 9.26 8.98
C ILE A 215 -17.07 8.23 10.07
N ARG A 216 -15.83 7.71 10.16
CA ARG A 216 -15.42 6.82 11.28
C ARG A 216 -15.52 7.47 12.65
N GLU A 217 -15.25 8.78 12.77
CA GLU A 217 -15.43 9.55 14.01
C GLU A 217 -16.91 9.78 14.33
N ILE A 218 -17.74 10.09 13.32
CA ILE A 218 -19.19 10.22 13.48
C ILE A 218 -19.82 8.90 13.97
N PHE A 219 -19.40 7.76 13.41
CA PHE A 219 -19.82 6.42 13.88
C PHE A 219 -19.28 6.07 15.28
N ARG A 220 -18.17 6.67 15.71
CA ARG A 220 -17.60 6.48 17.05
C ARG A 220 -18.37 7.26 18.11
N ASP A 221 -18.91 8.41 17.75
CA ASP A 221 -19.67 9.32 18.64
C ASP A 221 -21.18 9.03 18.68
N GLY A 222 -21.69 8.11 17.85
CA GLY A 222 -23.11 7.74 17.83
C GLY A 222 -24.07 8.84 17.37
N ARG A 223 -23.55 9.87 16.69
CA ARG A 223 -24.37 10.94 16.11
C ARG A 223 -24.88 10.55 14.72
N ASP A 224 -26.15 10.88 14.46
CA ASP A 224 -26.81 10.64 13.17
C ASP A 224 -26.03 11.37 12.06
N PRO A 225 -25.67 10.74 10.93
CA PRO A 225 -24.63 11.30 10.05
C PRO A 225 -25.01 12.57 9.27
N LEU A 226 -26.27 13.03 9.28
CA LEU A 226 -26.69 14.15 8.43
C LEU A 226 -27.76 15.05 9.09
N PRO A 227 -27.71 16.39 8.87
CA PRO A 227 -28.85 17.26 9.11
C PRO A 227 -29.97 16.93 8.10
N LYS A 228 -31.15 16.60 8.60
CA LYS A 228 -32.37 16.48 7.79
C LYS A 228 -32.90 17.87 7.43
N GLU A 229 -32.38 18.49 6.37
CA GLU A 229 -33.10 19.59 5.72
C GLU A 229 -33.01 19.45 4.20
N HIS A 230 -34.08 18.90 3.62
CA HIS A 230 -34.44 19.14 2.23
C HIS A 230 -35.07 20.54 2.12
N LYS A 231 -34.54 21.38 1.22
CA LYS A 231 -35.26 22.47 0.59
C LYS A 231 -35.11 22.34 -0.92
#